data_AF-A0A1C6SJB9-F1
#
_entry.id   AF-A0A1C6SJB9-F1
#
_cell.length_a   1.000
_cell.length_b   1.000
_cell.length_c   1.000
_cell.angle_alpha   90.00
_cell.angle_beta   90.00
_cell.angle_gamma   90.00
#
_symmetry.space_group_name_H-M   'P 1'
#
loop_
_entity.id
_entity.type
_entity.pdbx_description
1 polymer ?
#
loop_
_entity_poly.entity_id
_entity_poly.type
_entity_poly.pdbx_seq_one_letter_code
_entity_poly.pdbx_strand_id
1 'polypeptide(L)'
;MTLQSIGLSTGGRDRAPQWEHYLKGDPALLNSEFGDILDRDAVRLDIRTDDQVAYEALHHPDPMVREQSLYQAMDRRLTGTIDLIAESIASDENREVRWNALWALEKIGGPRALQVIERHIDDDDADVGEWARLFSSELRTGVPAFDNRSFTWDGDRTFDETILLNIHCDVYVALDETGRNWGKISLSPQGLARSYGQAHACPNVDTRNQKLIISKTLSGLHDDGSPHTENFVFRGLTNHANAGRGSFYFESRGLRPVFLSGRADDDSLGHRNEMVAAKRSGEWTLDPQIQIKGESAIRYVRGRVHTWGYVNFDTMAGSSLEEVLFPGNSILGTLDTPTGPLANAFIVGTFKGKLVDWDGDGKINVNSLDIYSTLDGDVDSDQDGVADIPGVQFCPRTNWMN
;
A
#
# COMPACT_ATOMS: atom_id res chain seq x y z
N MET A 1 -8.15 31.42 3.58
CA MET A 1 -7.38 32.06 4.67
C MET A 1 -5.92 32.10 4.27
N THR A 2 -5.22 33.20 4.48
CA THR A 2 -3.77 33.33 4.15
C THR A 2 -2.92 32.49 5.10
N LEU A 3 -1.99 31.72 4.51
CA LEU A 3 -1.00 30.75 5.02
C LEU A 3 -0.10 31.17 6.23
N GLN A 4 -0.44 32.18 7.00
CA GLN A 4 0.45 32.77 8.00
C GLN A 4 0.39 32.17 9.41
N SER A 5 -0.35 31.09 9.66
CA SER A 5 -0.48 30.53 11.03
C SER A 5 -0.07 29.06 11.20
N ILE A 6 0.50 28.42 10.17
CA ILE A 6 1.11 27.10 10.36
C ILE A 6 2.53 27.35 10.90
N GLY A 7 2.75 26.94 12.16
CA GLY A 7 4.07 27.01 12.79
C GLY A 7 5.09 26.23 11.98
N LEU A 8 5.89 26.95 11.18
CA LEU A 8 6.99 26.40 10.40
C LEU A 8 8.11 25.97 11.35
N SER A 9 8.02 24.74 11.84
CA SER A 9 9.16 24.03 12.40
C SER A 9 10.00 23.52 11.23
N THR A 10 11.00 24.30 10.81
CA THR A 10 12.11 23.73 10.04
C THR A 10 12.94 22.92 11.02
N GLY A 11 12.59 21.64 11.18
CA GLY A 11 13.37 20.69 11.98
C GLY A 11 14.81 20.67 11.48
N GLY A 12 15.72 21.24 12.27
CA GLY A 12 17.14 21.32 11.95
C GLY A 12 17.74 19.92 11.82
N ARG A 13 18.22 19.59 10.62
CA ARG A 13 19.00 18.38 10.31
C ARG A 13 20.44 18.46 10.84
N ASP A 14 20.65 18.96 12.04
CA ASP A 14 21.99 18.94 12.65
C ASP A 14 22.10 17.71 13.56
N ARG A 15 22.69 16.65 12.99
CA ARG A 15 23.12 15.35 13.60
C ARG A 15 22.18 14.14 13.47
N ALA A 16 21.70 13.85 12.27
CA ALA A 16 21.34 12.47 11.90
C ALA A 16 22.63 11.68 11.53
N PRO A 17 22.75 10.38 11.85
CA PRO A 17 23.88 9.57 11.39
C PRO A 17 23.98 9.61 9.86
N GLN A 18 25.16 9.93 9.35
CA GLN A 18 25.49 9.83 7.93
C GLN A 18 25.43 8.35 7.52
N TRP A 19 24.47 8.01 6.67
CA TRP A 19 24.53 6.78 5.90
C TRP A 19 25.61 6.95 4.82
N GLU A 20 26.63 6.10 4.84
CA GLU A 20 27.73 6.10 3.86
C GLU A 20 27.23 5.72 2.45
N HIS A 21 26.75 6.68 1.67
CA HIS A 21 26.57 6.48 0.23
C HIS A 21 27.07 7.69 -0.58
N TYR A 22 28.39 7.76 -0.81
CA TYR A 22 28.94 8.46 -1.96
C TYR A 22 28.87 7.52 -3.17
N LEU A 23 27.73 7.55 -3.86
CA LEU A 23 27.63 7.30 -5.30
C LEU A 23 28.18 5.96 -5.86
N LYS A 24 27.33 4.92 -5.88
CA LYS A 24 27.45 3.77 -6.79
C LYS A 24 26.25 3.79 -7.75
N GLY A 25 26.43 4.17 -9.01
CA GLY A 25 25.34 4.18 -10.01
C GLY A 25 25.47 5.26 -11.10
N ASP A 26 24.56 5.21 -12.07
CA ASP A 26 24.42 6.20 -13.15
C ASP A 26 23.98 7.56 -12.57
N PRO A 27 24.74 8.65 -12.82
CA PRO A 27 24.33 10.00 -12.44
C PRO A 27 22.99 10.45 -13.00
N ALA A 28 22.51 9.87 -14.11
CA ALA A 28 21.17 10.14 -14.63
C ALA A 28 20.05 9.50 -13.80
N LEU A 29 20.36 8.55 -12.91
CA LEU A 29 19.45 7.97 -11.92
C LEU A 29 19.50 8.70 -10.58
N LEU A 30 20.56 9.48 -10.32
CA LEU A 30 20.64 10.34 -9.14
C LEU A 30 19.72 11.53 -9.36
N ASN A 31 18.64 11.61 -8.57
CA ASN A 31 17.65 12.69 -8.62
C ASN A 31 16.67 12.62 -9.82
N SER A 32 16.49 11.47 -10.49
CA SER A 32 15.49 11.35 -11.55
C SER A 32 14.10 10.91 -11.06
N GLU A 33 13.99 10.45 -9.81
CA GLU A 33 12.70 10.17 -9.20
C GLU A 33 12.19 11.45 -8.51
N PHE A 34 11.14 12.06 -9.07
CA PHE A 34 10.52 13.29 -8.57
C PHE A 34 10.20 13.21 -7.06
N GLY A 35 9.80 12.02 -6.57
CA GLY A 35 9.57 11.77 -5.15
C GLY A 35 10.78 12.03 -4.26
N ASP A 36 12.00 11.67 -4.69
CA ASP A 36 13.23 11.92 -3.92
C ASP A 36 13.56 13.41 -3.80
N ILE A 37 13.16 14.20 -4.80
CA ILE A 37 13.30 15.67 -4.78
C ILE A 37 12.28 16.24 -3.79
N LEU A 38 11.01 15.81 -3.89
CA LEU A 38 9.96 16.25 -2.99
C LEU A 38 10.25 15.89 -1.53
N ASP A 39 10.80 14.70 -1.25
CA ASP A 39 11.16 14.28 0.12
C ASP A 39 12.15 15.23 0.82
N ARG A 40 13.00 15.92 0.04
CA ARG A 40 14.00 16.84 0.60
C ARG A 40 13.40 18.17 1.03
N ASP A 41 12.38 18.63 0.30
CA ASP A 41 11.88 20.00 0.36
C ASP A 41 10.45 20.11 0.91
N ALA A 42 9.68 19.01 0.89
CA ALA A 42 8.29 19.01 1.34
C ALA A 42 8.19 19.21 2.86
N VAL A 43 7.18 19.98 3.28
CA VAL A 43 6.84 20.16 4.68
C VAL A 43 6.07 18.95 5.18
N ARG A 44 6.41 18.43 6.36
CA ARG A 44 5.65 17.35 6.98
C ARG A 44 4.25 17.85 7.35
N LEU A 45 3.21 17.11 6.93
CA LEU A 45 1.81 17.44 7.25
C LEU A 45 1.34 16.81 8.56
N ASP A 46 1.99 15.75 9.03
CA ASP A 46 1.76 15.21 10.38
C ASP A 46 2.36 16.15 11.45
N ILE A 47 1.47 16.80 12.19
CA ILE A 47 1.78 17.82 13.20
C ILE A 47 2.11 17.26 14.58
N ARG A 48 1.92 15.95 14.81
CA ARG A 48 2.24 15.32 16.11
C ARG A 48 3.71 15.51 16.46
N THR A 49 4.00 15.73 17.74
CA THR A 49 5.39 15.78 18.23
C THR A 49 6.02 14.39 18.16
N ASP A 50 7.35 14.33 18.23
CA ASP A 50 8.07 13.05 18.21
C ASP A 50 7.74 12.19 19.45
N ASP A 51 7.48 12.84 20.61
CA ASP A 51 7.02 12.16 21.83
C ASP A 51 5.61 11.59 21.66
N GLN A 52 4.70 12.32 21.01
CA GLN A 52 3.35 11.83 20.69
C GLN A 52 3.42 10.63 19.76
N VAL A 53 4.22 10.71 18.69
CA VAL A 53 4.42 9.59 17.75
C VAL A 53 4.98 8.36 18.47
N ALA A 54 6.00 8.52 19.32
CA ALA A 54 6.57 7.41 20.07
C ALA A 54 5.56 6.80 21.07
N TYR A 55 4.78 7.65 21.75
CA TYR A 55 3.75 7.19 22.69
C TYR A 55 2.62 6.44 21.96
N GLU A 56 2.06 7.02 20.90
CA GLU A 56 0.94 6.45 20.16
C GLU A 56 1.32 5.14 19.44
N ALA A 57 2.57 4.98 19.03
CA ALA A 57 3.07 3.74 18.43
C ALA A 57 2.89 2.49 19.31
N LEU A 58 2.85 2.64 20.63
CA LEU A 58 2.70 1.51 21.57
C LEU A 58 1.37 1.51 22.33
N HIS A 59 0.73 2.67 22.46
CA HIS A 59 -0.39 2.83 23.40
C HIS A 59 -1.71 3.22 22.74
N HIS A 60 -1.72 3.59 21.45
CA HIS A 60 -2.95 4.00 20.82
C HIS A 60 -3.93 2.80 20.70
N PRO A 61 -5.22 2.95 21.04
CA PRO A 61 -6.18 1.84 21.00
C PRO A 61 -6.40 1.30 19.58
N ASP A 62 -6.33 2.17 18.58
CA ASP A 62 -6.47 1.81 17.18
C ASP A 62 -5.14 1.26 16.60
N PRO A 63 -5.11 0.01 16.10
CA PRO A 63 -3.91 -0.61 15.52
C PRO A 63 -3.37 0.15 14.29
N MET A 64 -4.23 0.79 13.51
CA MET A 64 -3.78 1.59 12.36
C MET A 64 -2.93 2.76 12.83
N VAL A 65 -3.35 3.46 13.89
CA VAL A 65 -2.59 4.61 14.42
C VAL A 65 -1.28 4.15 15.05
N ARG A 66 -1.25 2.98 15.70
CA ARG A 66 -0.01 2.39 16.21
C ARG A 66 0.98 2.14 15.07
N GLU A 67 0.56 1.43 14.03
CA GLU A 67 1.38 1.15 12.85
C GLU A 67 1.82 2.45 12.14
N GLN A 68 0.89 3.36 11.90
CA GLN A 68 1.14 4.64 11.27
C GLN A 68 2.16 5.46 12.04
N SER A 69 2.16 5.38 13.37
CA SER A 69 3.16 6.03 14.22
C SER A 69 4.55 5.37 14.13
N LEU A 70 4.64 4.05 13.96
CA LEU A 70 5.92 3.37 13.70
C LEU A 70 6.55 3.82 12.38
N TYR A 71 5.74 3.91 11.32
CA TYR A 71 6.21 4.38 10.02
C TYR A 71 6.59 5.87 10.07
N GLN A 72 5.88 6.69 10.84
CA GLN A 72 6.27 8.08 11.09
C GLN A 72 7.57 8.18 11.88
N ALA A 73 7.79 7.33 12.90
CA ALA A 73 9.05 7.29 13.63
C ALA A 73 10.23 6.93 12.72
N MET A 74 10.03 5.96 11.82
CA MET A 74 10.99 5.57 10.78
C MET A 74 11.29 6.71 9.80
N ASP A 75 10.26 7.34 9.23
CA ASP A 75 10.39 8.44 8.27
C ASP A 75 11.12 9.64 8.90
N ARG A 76 10.76 10.00 10.14
CA ARG A 76 11.38 11.08 10.93
C ARG A 76 12.76 10.72 11.48
N ARG A 77 13.14 9.44 11.43
CA ARG A 77 14.40 8.90 11.97
C ARG A 77 14.58 9.21 13.46
N LEU A 78 13.54 8.97 14.26
CA LEU A 78 13.59 9.24 15.70
C LEU A 78 14.70 8.43 16.37
N THR A 79 15.32 9.02 17.40
CA THR A 79 16.29 8.29 18.21
C THR A 79 15.57 7.13 18.90
N GLY A 80 16.13 5.91 18.81
CA GLY A 80 15.52 4.71 19.39
C GLY A 80 14.44 4.05 18.53
N THR A 81 14.22 4.48 17.28
CA THR A 81 13.18 3.90 16.39
C THR A 81 13.26 2.37 16.28
N ILE A 82 14.46 1.78 16.20
CA ILE A 82 14.59 0.30 16.13
C ILE A 82 14.08 -0.36 17.42
N ASP A 83 14.30 0.24 18.59
CA ASP A 83 13.80 -0.29 19.86
C ASP A 83 12.29 -0.15 19.97
N LEU A 84 11.76 0.99 19.55
CA LEU A 84 10.31 1.24 19.49
C LEU A 84 9.60 0.20 18.60
N ILE A 85 10.14 -0.04 17.40
CA ILE A 85 9.59 -1.05 16.49
C ILE A 85 9.74 -2.47 17.07
N ALA A 86 10.88 -2.79 17.70
CA ALA A 86 11.08 -4.08 18.35
C ALA A 86 10.08 -4.33 19.49
N GLU A 87 9.78 -3.32 20.29
CA GLU A 87 8.79 -3.39 21.36
C GLU A 87 7.37 -3.60 20.82
N SER A 88 7.01 -2.91 19.73
CA SER A 88 5.72 -3.14 19.06
C SER A 88 5.59 -4.57 18.54
N ILE A 89 6.61 -5.12 17.85
CA ILE A 89 6.56 -6.52 17.38
C ILE A 89 6.42 -7.48 18.56
N ALA A 90 7.07 -7.21 19.70
CA ALA A 90 7.02 -8.11 20.85
C ALA A 90 5.70 -8.05 21.65
N SER A 91 4.93 -6.97 21.56
CA SER A 91 3.80 -6.70 22.47
C SER A 91 2.46 -6.45 21.79
N ASP A 92 2.43 -6.12 20.48
CA ASP A 92 1.19 -5.81 19.79
C ASP A 92 0.35 -7.06 19.55
N GLU A 93 -0.90 -7.02 20.02
CA GLU A 93 -1.87 -8.10 19.82
C GLU A 93 -2.31 -8.24 18.36
N ASN A 94 -2.23 -7.15 17.58
CA ASN A 94 -2.62 -7.16 16.19
C ASN A 94 -1.46 -7.68 15.31
N ARG A 95 -1.65 -8.86 14.72
CA ARG A 95 -0.68 -9.51 13.84
C ARG A 95 -0.24 -8.65 12.66
N GLU A 96 -1.12 -7.79 12.14
CA GLU A 96 -0.80 -6.92 11.00
C GLU A 96 0.16 -5.80 11.40
N VAL A 97 -0.05 -5.22 12.58
CA VAL A 97 0.92 -4.27 13.14
C VAL A 97 2.28 -4.94 13.30
N ARG A 98 2.33 -6.16 13.85
CA ARG A 98 3.58 -6.92 14.03
C ARG A 98 4.30 -7.17 12.70
N TRP A 99 3.61 -7.68 11.67
CA TRP A 99 4.28 -7.97 10.40
C TRP A 99 4.69 -6.71 9.63
N ASN A 100 3.97 -5.59 9.79
CA ASN A 100 4.27 -4.35 9.07
C ASN A 100 5.40 -3.62 9.80
N ALA A 101 5.49 -3.77 11.12
CA ALA A 101 6.65 -3.39 11.93
C ALA A 101 7.91 -4.17 11.50
N LEU A 102 7.81 -5.48 11.22
CA LEU A 102 8.93 -6.25 10.63
C LEU A 102 9.34 -5.68 9.26
N TRP A 103 8.39 -5.24 8.43
CA TRP A 103 8.71 -4.59 7.16
C TRP A 103 9.37 -3.23 7.35
N ALA A 104 8.96 -2.43 8.33
CA ALA A 104 9.64 -1.19 8.68
C ALA A 104 11.11 -1.43 9.09
N LEU A 105 11.40 -2.50 9.85
CA LEU A 105 12.79 -2.91 10.15
C LEU A 105 13.56 -3.32 8.89
N GLU A 106 12.93 -4.02 7.94
CA GLU A 106 13.57 -4.36 6.67
C GLU A 106 13.93 -3.12 5.85
N LYS A 107 13.05 -2.11 5.84
CA LYS A 107 13.33 -0.80 5.23
C LYS A 107 14.48 -0.05 5.90
N ILE A 108 14.58 -0.11 7.23
CA ILE A 108 15.70 0.47 7.98
C ILE A 108 17.00 -0.27 7.66
N GLY A 109 16.94 -1.61 7.62
CA GLY A 109 18.06 -2.48 7.31
C GLY A 109 19.18 -2.46 8.36
N GLY A 110 20.31 -3.05 7.98
CA GLY A 110 21.51 -3.13 8.81
C GLY A 110 21.47 -4.23 9.90
N PRO A 111 22.61 -4.48 10.58
CA PRO A 111 22.76 -5.63 11.47
C PRO A 111 21.80 -5.65 12.66
N ARG A 112 21.46 -4.47 13.22
CA ARG A 112 20.56 -4.38 14.37
C ARG A 112 19.12 -4.71 13.99
N ALA A 113 18.63 -4.17 12.87
CA ALA A 113 17.29 -4.50 12.38
C ALA A 113 17.17 -5.98 12.03
N LEU A 114 18.18 -6.54 11.34
CA LEU A 114 18.25 -7.97 11.05
C LEU A 114 18.17 -8.82 12.33
N GLN A 115 18.95 -8.47 13.36
CA GLN A 115 18.94 -9.19 14.63
C GLN A 115 17.57 -9.17 15.32
N VAL A 116 16.83 -8.07 15.22
CA VAL A 116 15.45 -7.99 15.76
C VAL A 116 14.53 -8.88 14.96
N ILE A 117 14.53 -8.78 13.62
CA ILE A 117 13.70 -9.61 12.73
C ILE A 117 13.94 -11.10 13.00
N GLU A 118 15.20 -11.52 13.17
CA GLU A 118 15.55 -12.92 13.42
C GLU A 118 14.95 -13.52 14.71
N ARG A 119 14.62 -12.70 15.71
CA ARG A 119 14.01 -13.17 16.96
C ARG A 119 12.56 -13.62 16.78
N HIS A 120 11.92 -13.17 15.70
CA HIS A 120 10.51 -13.40 15.43
C HIS A 120 10.27 -14.43 14.32
N ILE A 121 11.28 -15.18 13.88
CA ILE A 121 11.08 -16.22 12.84
C ILE A 121 10.20 -17.39 13.31
N ASP A 122 10.08 -17.56 14.62
CA ASP A 122 9.27 -18.59 15.29
C ASP A 122 8.18 -17.90 16.15
N ASP A 123 7.64 -16.77 15.66
CA ASP A 123 6.49 -16.09 16.29
C ASP A 123 5.30 -17.04 16.45
N ASP A 124 4.50 -16.84 17.50
CA ASP A 124 3.31 -17.66 17.77
C ASP A 124 2.27 -17.54 16.65
N ASP A 125 2.25 -16.40 15.93
CA ASP A 125 1.51 -16.27 14.68
C ASP A 125 2.38 -16.69 13.49
N ALA A 126 1.92 -17.72 12.78
CA ALA A 126 2.68 -18.32 11.69
C ALA A 126 2.99 -17.34 10.53
N ASP A 127 2.11 -16.36 10.26
CA ASP A 127 2.38 -15.37 9.22
C ASP A 127 3.39 -14.32 9.67
N VAL A 128 3.37 -13.91 10.94
CA VAL A 128 4.42 -13.05 11.51
C VAL A 128 5.77 -13.77 11.44
N GLY A 129 5.81 -15.05 11.82
CA GLY A 129 6.99 -15.91 11.71
C GLY A 129 7.54 -16.01 10.29
N GLU A 130 6.66 -16.22 9.32
CA GLU A 130 7.04 -16.29 7.92
C GLU A 130 7.53 -14.94 7.37
N TRP A 131 6.87 -13.82 7.71
CA TRP A 131 7.34 -12.49 7.30
C TRP A 131 8.74 -12.19 7.86
N ALA A 132 9.01 -12.56 9.11
CA ALA A 132 10.34 -12.43 9.70
C ALA A 132 11.39 -13.27 8.94
N ARG A 133 11.05 -14.51 8.57
CA ARG A 133 11.92 -15.39 7.76
C ARG A 133 12.20 -14.78 6.40
N LEU A 134 11.15 -14.30 5.73
CA LEU A 134 11.21 -13.67 4.43
C LEU A 134 12.12 -12.44 4.48
N PHE A 135 11.85 -11.48 5.35
CA PHE A 135 12.63 -10.24 5.42
C PHE A 135 14.08 -10.46 5.87
N SER A 136 14.33 -11.36 6.82
CA SER A 136 15.70 -11.66 7.22
C SER A 136 16.52 -12.34 6.11
N SER A 137 15.88 -13.17 5.27
CA SER A 137 16.52 -13.78 4.09
C SER A 137 16.75 -12.76 2.97
N GLU A 138 15.82 -11.83 2.74
CA GLU A 138 15.98 -10.71 1.80
C GLU A 138 17.15 -9.81 2.20
N LEU A 139 17.24 -9.39 3.47
CA LEU A 139 18.34 -8.56 3.94
C LEU A 139 19.70 -9.26 3.83
N ARG A 140 19.76 -10.58 4.02
CA ARG A 140 21.01 -11.34 3.96
C ARG A 140 21.47 -11.67 2.56
N THR A 141 20.53 -12.03 1.68
CA THR A 141 20.85 -12.70 0.41
C THR A 141 20.14 -12.07 -0.79
N GLY A 142 19.16 -11.19 -0.58
CA GLY A 142 18.25 -10.70 -1.61
C GLY A 142 17.19 -11.73 -2.06
N VAL A 143 17.22 -12.94 -1.49
CA VAL A 143 16.37 -14.07 -1.87
C VAL A 143 15.37 -14.34 -0.74
N PRO A 144 14.05 -14.08 -0.93
CA PRO A 144 13.04 -14.47 0.05
C PRO A 144 13.01 -15.99 0.27
N ALA A 145 12.83 -16.37 1.52
CA ALA A 145 12.62 -17.73 2.01
C ALA A 145 11.26 -17.82 2.72
N PHE A 146 10.62 -18.98 2.59
CA PHE A 146 9.27 -19.26 3.08
C PHE A 146 9.30 -20.45 4.04
N ASP A 147 8.21 -20.66 4.77
CA ASP A 147 7.97 -21.93 5.43
C ASP A 147 7.45 -22.99 4.45
N ASN A 148 7.10 -24.19 4.93
CA ASN A 148 6.53 -25.27 4.12
C ASN A 148 5.13 -25.66 4.63
N ARG A 149 4.32 -24.68 5.05
CA ARG A 149 2.94 -24.95 5.45
C ARG A 149 2.14 -25.50 4.28
N SER A 150 1.16 -26.37 4.57
CA SER A 150 0.20 -26.82 3.55
C SER A 150 -0.70 -25.66 3.12
N PHE A 151 -1.47 -25.85 2.04
CA PHE A 151 -2.34 -24.81 1.49
C PHE A 151 -3.78 -25.30 1.27
N THR A 152 -4.70 -24.35 1.17
CA THR A 152 -6.09 -24.53 0.74
C THR A 152 -6.33 -23.72 -0.54
N TRP A 153 -7.03 -24.33 -1.49
CA TRP A 153 -7.38 -23.72 -2.77
C TRP A 153 -8.78 -24.17 -3.17
N ASP A 154 -9.59 -23.22 -3.61
CA ASP A 154 -10.96 -23.44 -4.06
C ASP A 154 -11.05 -23.22 -5.58
N GLY A 155 -11.41 -24.27 -6.31
CA GLY A 155 -11.51 -24.24 -7.77
C GLY A 155 -12.75 -23.50 -8.29
N ASP A 156 -13.73 -23.22 -7.43
CA ASP A 156 -14.99 -22.56 -7.81
C ASP A 156 -14.90 -21.03 -7.70
N ARG A 157 -13.80 -20.49 -7.14
CA ARG A 157 -13.56 -19.04 -7.04
C ARG A 157 -13.16 -18.44 -8.39
N THR A 158 -13.54 -17.18 -8.62
CA THR A 158 -13.21 -16.42 -9.84
C THR A 158 -11.70 -16.31 -10.09
N PHE A 159 -10.91 -16.12 -9.03
CA PHE A 159 -9.46 -15.97 -9.12
C PHE A 159 -8.72 -17.17 -8.56
N ASP A 160 -7.60 -17.50 -9.19
CA ASP A 160 -6.76 -18.63 -8.80
C ASP A 160 -5.95 -18.31 -7.53
N GLU A 161 -5.60 -17.04 -7.32
CA GLU A 161 -4.90 -16.57 -6.12
C GLU A 161 -5.46 -15.20 -5.68
N THR A 162 -5.43 -14.91 -4.38
CA THR A 162 -5.78 -13.60 -3.81
C THR A 162 -4.67 -13.16 -2.86
N ILE A 163 -3.70 -12.42 -3.40
CA ILE A 163 -2.48 -12.02 -2.69
C ILE A 163 -2.73 -10.69 -1.98
N LEU A 164 -2.61 -10.68 -0.65
CA LEU A 164 -2.62 -9.43 0.14
C LEU A 164 -1.46 -8.53 -0.29
N LEU A 165 -1.76 -7.27 -0.57
CA LEU A 165 -0.73 -6.27 -0.82
C LEU A 165 -0.62 -5.29 0.35
N ASN A 166 0.48 -5.39 1.07
CA ASN A 166 0.92 -4.34 2.00
C ASN A 166 1.62 -3.26 1.18
N ILE A 167 1.15 -2.02 1.28
CA ILE A 167 1.64 -0.91 0.47
C ILE A 167 1.99 0.26 1.39
N HIS A 168 3.27 0.64 1.39
CA HIS A 168 3.75 1.85 2.06
C HIS A 168 4.01 2.91 0.99
N CYS A 169 3.38 4.08 1.14
CA CYS A 169 3.49 5.18 0.19
C CYS A 169 3.79 6.50 0.90
N ASP A 170 4.54 7.35 0.22
CA ASP A 170 4.58 8.77 0.51
C ASP A 170 3.62 9.49 -0.44
N VAL A 171 2.77 10.33 0.15
CA VAL A 171 1.82 11.20 -0.54
C VAL A 171 2.33 12.62 -0.43
N TYR A 172 2.69 13.19 -1.57
CA TYR A 172 3.12 14.56 -1.68
C TYR A 172 1.97 15.40 -2.23
N VAL A 173 1.55 16.44 -1.51
CA VAL A 173 0.42 17.30 -1.91
C VAL A 173 0.94 18.70 -2.22
N ALA A 174 0.63 19.23 -3.40
CA ALA A 174 0.93 20.61 -3.75
C ALA A 174 0.11 21.55 -2.85
N LEU A 175 0.79 22.48 -2.17
CA LEU A 175 0.19 23.40 -1.20
C LEU A 175 -0.20 24.75 -1.83
N ASP A 176 0.20 24.99 -3.07
CA ASP A 176 -0.18 26.16 -3.84
C ASP A 176 -0.18 25.89 -5.35
N GLU A 177 -0.75 26.83 -6.10
CA GLU A 177 -0.85 26.78 -7.55
C GLU A 177 0.51 26.91 -8.27
N THR A 178 1.58 27.28 -7.56
CA THR A 178 2.91 27.42 -8.16
C THR A 178 3.60 26.08 -8.37
N GLY A 179 3.13 25.04 -7.67
CA GLY A 179 3.72 23.70 -7.69
C GLY A 179 5.11 23.64 -7.06
N ARG A 180 5.50 24.64 -6.26
CA ARG A 180 6.82 24.73 -5.61
C ARG A 180 6.79 24.36 -4.13
N ASN A 181 5.66 24.53 -3.47
CA ASN A 181 5.49 24.16 -2.06
C ASN A 181 4.70 22.87 -1.97
N TRP A 182 5.28 21.87 -1.31
CA TRP A 182 4.70 20.53 -1.19
C TRP A 182 4.60 20.14 0.27
N GLY A 183 3.52 19.45 0.63
CA GLY A 183 3.35 18.77 1.91
C GLY A 183 3.58 17.27 1.74
N LYS A 184 4.10 16.59 2.77
CA LYS A 184 4.31 15.13 2.78
C LYS A 184 3.48 14.49 3.89
N ILE A 185 2.79 13.41 3.55
CA ILE A 185 2.26 12.41 4.48
C ILE A 185 2.83 11.05 4.08
N SER A 186 3.49 10.37 5.01
CA SER A 186 3.85 8.95 4.82
C SER A 186 2.72 8.08 5.33
N LEU A 187 2.18 7.20 4.49
CA LEU A 187 1.08 6.30 4.79
C LEU A 187 1.60 4.88 5.02
N SER A 188 1.40 4.37 6.24
CA SER A 188 1.68 2.97 6.54
C SER A 188 0.71 2.04 5.79
N PRO A 189 0.99 0.73 5.70
CA PRO A 189 0.10 -0.21 5.02
C PRO A 189 -1.38 -0.14 5.46
N GLN A 190 -1.66 -0.18 6.76
CA GLN A 190 -3.02 -0.03 7.30
C GLN A 190 -3.55 1.40 7.09
N GLY A 191 -2.71 2.44 7.18
CA GLY A 191 -3.11 3.82 6.92
C GLY A 191 -3.56 4.02 5.46
N LEU A 192 -2.84 3.43 4.50
CA LEU A 192 -3.21 3.41 3.09
C LEU A 192 -4.46 2.54 2.87
N ALA A 193 -4.51 1.34 3.44
CA ALA A 193 -5.65 0.44 3.29
C ALA A 193 -6.95 1.08 3.81
N ARG A 194 -6.86 1.80 4.93
CA ARG A 194 -7.99 2.54 5.49
C ARG A 194 -8.44 3.70 4.61
N SER A 195 -7.52 4.44 3.99
CA SER A 195 -7.89 5.64 3.19
C SER A 195 -8.24 5.31 1.73
N TYR A 196 -7.52 4.39 1.10
CA TYR A 196 -7.64 4.03 -0.33
C TYR A 196 -8.27 2.65 -0.58
N GLY A 197 -8.59 1.88 0.47
CA GLY A 197 -9.03 0.49 0.38
C GLY A 197 -7.86 -0.51 0.42
N GLN A 198 -8.10 -1.66 1.04
CA GLN A 198 -7.15 -2.77 1.08
C GLN A 198 -7.04 -3.39 -0.32
N ALA A 199 -5.82 -3.44 -0.86
CA ALA A 199 -5.56 -3.96 -2.20
C ALA A 199 -5.19 -5.45 -2.17
N HIS A 200 -5.71 -6.19 -3.15
CA HIS A 200 -5.38 -7.59 -3.41
C HIS A 200 -4.97 -7.76 -4.87
N ALA A 201 -3.86 -8.46 -5.12
CA ALA A 201 -3.55 -8.94 -6.45
C ALA A 201 -4.27 -10.26 -6.70
N CYS A 202 -5.05 -10.30 -7.77
CA CYS A 202 -5.93 -11.41 -8.10
C CYS A 202 -5.49 -12.01 -9.44
N PRO A 203 -4.37 -12.77 -9.47
CA PRO A 203 -3.92 -13.42 -10.68
C PRO A 203 -4.85 -14.59 -11.04
N ASN A 204 -4.97 -14.81 -12.34
CA ASN A 204 -5.52 -16.03 -12.92
C ASN A 204 -4.39 -16.70 -13.70
N VAL A 205 -4.20 -18.01 -13.53
CA VAL A 205 -3.08 -18.76 -14.12
C VAL A 205 -3.00 -18.56 -15.64
N ASP A 206 -4.16 -18.47 -16.30
CA ASP A 206 -4.25 -18.32 -17.75
C ASP A 206 -3.88 -16.91 -18.24
N THR A 207 -3.99 -15.89 -17.38
CA THR A 207 -3.81 -14.49 -17.79
C THR A 207 -2.69 -13.74 -17.08
N ARG A 208 -2.18 -14.22 -15.94
CA ARG A 208 -1.27 -13.49 -15.02
C ARG A 208 0.03 -12.99 -15.66
N ASN A 209 0.40 -13.50 -16.83
CA ASN A 209 1.56 -13.02 -17.59
C ASN A 209 1.32 -11.73 -18.40
N GLN A 210 0.06 -11.33 -18.58
CA GLN A 210 -0.32 -10.18 -19.42
C GLN A 210 -1.46 -9.33 -18.84
N LYS A 211 -2.28 -9.90 -17.94
CA LYS A 211 -3.43 -9.26 -17.31
C LYS A 211 -3.59 -9.76 -15.87
N LEU A 212 -3.75 -8.84 -14.94
CA LEU A 212 -4.13 -9.12 -13.56
C LEU A 212 -5.15 -8.10 -13.06
N ILE A 213 -6.00 -8.51 -12.12
CA ILE A 213 -6.90 -7.60 -11.43
C ILE A 213 -6.27 -7.20 -10.10
N ILE A 214 -6.22 -5.91 -9.82
CA ILE A 214 -6.05 -5.40 -8.46
C ILE A 214 -7.43 -5.01 -7.97
N SER A 215 -7.99 -5.78 -7.04
CA SER A 215 -9.24 -5.41 -6.38
C SER A 215 -8.92 -4.65 -5.10
N LYS A 216 -9.67 -3.59 -4.85
CA LYS A 216 -9.61 -2.82 -3.61
C LYS A 216 -10.94 -2.90 -2.92
N THR A 217 -10.88 -3.12 -1.62
CA THR A 217 -12.06 -3.19 -0.77
C THR A 217 -11.89 -2.20 0.38
N LEU A 218 -12.85 -1.32 0.54
CA LEU A 218 -12.87 -0.31 1.59
C LEU A 218 -14.09 -0.55 2.49
N SER A 219 -13.81 -0.88 3.75
CA SER A 219 -14.84 -1.11 4.75
C SER A 219 -15.18 0.18 5.50
N GLY A 220 -16.42 0.28 5.99
CA GLY A 220 -16.86 1.39 6.84
C GLY A 220 -17.15 2.70 6.10
N LEU A 221 -17.14 2.71 4.77
CA LEU A 221 -17.62 3.85 3.99
C LEU A 221 -19.15 3.93 3.98
N HIS A 222 -19.83 2.79 3.89
CA HIS A 222 -21.28 2.74 3.76
C HIS A 222 -21.98 2.47 5.10
N ASP A 223 -23.10 3.18 5.33
CA ASP A 223 -23.92 3.05 6.55
C ASP A 223 -24.48 1.64 6.76
N ASP A 224 -24.71 0.87 5.69
CA ASP A 224 -25.22 -0.50 5.76
C ASP A 224 -24.12 -1.56 5.99
N GLY A 225 -22.86 -1.13 6.12
CA GLY A 225 -21.72 -2.00 6.38
C GLY A 225 -21.20 -2.77 5.16
N SER A 226 -21.83 -2.62 3.99
CA SER A 226 -21.29 -3.20 2.76
C SER A 226 -19.94 -2.55 2.40
N PRO A 227 -19.02 -3.31 1.77
CA PRO A 227 -17.77 -2.73 1.31
C PRO A 227 -17.99 -1.81 0.10
N HIS A 228 -17.15 -0.78 0.01
CA HIS A 228 -16.91 -0.09 -1.26
C HIS A 228 -15.83 -0.85 -2.04
N THR A 229 -16.10 -1.16 -3.30
CA THR A 229 -15.18 -1.93 -4.15
C THR A 229 -14.73 -1.13 -5.34
N GLU A 230 -13.43 -1.18 -5.63
CA GLU A 230 -12.83 -0.67 -6.86
C GLU A 230 -11.87 -1.69 -7.47
N ASN A 231 -12.12 -2.07 -8.71
CA ASN A 231 -11.34 -3.04 -9.45
C ASN A 231 -10.49 -2.34 -10.51
N PHE A 232 -9.22 -2.71 -10.62
CA PHE A 232 -8.29 -2.13 -11.57
C PHE A 232 -7.72 -3.22 -12.48
N VAL A 233 -7.92 -3.06 -13.79
CA VAL A 233 -7.40 -4.00 -14.78
C VAL A 233 -6.01 -3.58 -15.20
N PHE A 234 -5.02 -4.25 -14.64
CA PHE A 234 -3.63 -4.04 -14.98
C PHE A 234 -3.26 -4.92 -16.19
N ARG A 235 -2.71 -4.28 -17.23
CA ARG A 235 -2.18 -4.95 -18.42
C ARG A 235 -0.71 -4.60 -18.61
N GLY A 236 0.06 -5.54 -19.12
CA GLY A 236 1.50 -5.37 -19.14
C GLY A 236 2.25 -6.61 -19.59
N LEU A 237 3.49 -6.71 -19.15
CA LEU A 237 4.36 -7.83 -19.46
C LEU A 237 4.95 -8.41 -18.17
N THR A 238 5.00 -9.74 -18.15
CA THR A 238 5.72 -10.52 -17.16
C THR A 238 6.94 -11.15 -17.83
N ASN A 239 8.12 -10.96 -17.25
CA ASN A 239 9.36 -11.58 -17.70
C ASN A 239 9.74 -12.71 -16.75
N HIS A 240 10.19 -13.83 -17.28
CA HIS A 240 10.70 -14.95 -16.50
C HIS A 240 12.23 -14.91 -16.50
N ALA A 241 12.84 -14.65 -15.34
CA ALA A 241 14.30 -14.75 -15.20
C ALA A 241 14.73 -16.22 -15.06
N ASN A 242 13.92 -17.02 -14.37
CA ASN A 242 14.03 -18.48 -14.29
C ASN A 242 12.66 -19.09 -13.93
N ALA A 243 12.62 -20.40 -13.68
CA ALA A 243 11.38 -21.13 -13.38
C ALA A 243 10.66 -20.67 -12.10
N GLY A 244 11.37 -20.09 -11.12
CA GLY A 244 10.79 -19.68 -9.85
C GLY A 244 10.71 -18.16 -9.65
N ARG A 245 11.24 -17.36 -10.59
CA ARG A 245 11.33 -15.91 -10.43
C ARG A 245 11.26 -15.14 -11.72
N GLY A 246 10.76 -13.92 -11.60
CA GLY A 246 10.73 -12.98 -12.69
C GLY A 246 10.38 -11.58 -12.26
N SER A 247 10.15 -10.73 -13.25
CA SER A 247 9.74 -9.36 -13.06
C SER A 247 8.46 -9.07 -13.82
N PHE A 248 7.83 -7.96 -13.48
CA PHE A 248 6.64 -7.49 -14.17
C PHE A 248 6.65 -5.98 -14.33
N TYR A 249 5.97 -5.52 -15.37
CA TYR A 249 5.63 -4.13 -15.59
C TYR A 249 4.19 -4.08 -16.06
N PHE A 250 3.34 -3.47 -15.23
CA PHE A 250 1.89 -3.42 -15.42
C PHE A 250 1.38 -1.99 -15.29
N GLU A 251 0.41 -1.66 -16.12
CA GLU A 251 -0.29 -0.38 -16.09
C GLU A 251 -1.80 -0.61 -16.12
N SER A 252 -2.53 0.15 -15.31
CA SER A 252 -3.98 0.24 -15.36
C SER A 252 -4.36 1.64 -15.82
N ARG A 253 -5.41 1.71 -16.65
CA ARG A 253 -6.09 2.95 -17.06
C ARG A 253 -7.59 2.69 -17.07
N GLY A 254 -8.35 3.53 -16.37
CA GLY A 254 -9.80 3.39 -16.33
C GLY A 254 -10.47 4.70 -15.95
N LEU A 255 -11.65 4.96 -16.52
CA LEU A 255 -12.46 6.11 -16.14
C LEU A 255 -13.00 5.91 -14.72
N ARG A 256 -12.89 6.92 -13.86
CA ARG A 256 -13.37 6.88 -12.47
C ARG A 256 -13.95 8.23 -12.06
N PRO A 257 -14.94 8.26 -11.15
CA PRO A 257 -15.40 9.49 -10.53
C PRO A 257 -14.32 10.02 -9.58
N VAL A 258 -14.02 11.31 -9.73
CA VAL A 258 -13.25 12.11 -8.80
C VAL A 258 -14.21 13.08 -8.12
N PHE A 259 -14.53 12.80 -6.86
CA PHE A 259 -15.41 13.62 -6.03
C PHE A 259 -14.67 14.87 -5.56
N LEU A 260 -15.24 16.04 -5.79
CA LEU A 260 -14.64 17.33 -5.43
C LEU A 260 -14.65 17.58 -3.91
N SER A 261 -15.42 16.80 -3.16
CA SER A 261 -15.34 16.70 -1.69
C SER A 261 -14.00 16.14 -1.21
N GLY A 262 -13.28 15.40 -2.07
CA GLY A 262 -12.12 14.60 -1.68
C GLY A 262 -12.48 13.28 -0.99
N ARG A 263 -13.78 12.97 -0.90
CA ARG A 263 -14.33 11.79 -0.23
C ARG A 263 -15.00 10.87 -1.26
N ALA A 264 -14.64 9.59 -1.26
CA ALA A 264 -15.32 8.59 -2.08
C ALA A 264 -16.83 8.59 -1.78
N ASP A 265 -17.65 8.48 -2.83
CA ASP A 265 -19.12 8.46 -2.80
C ASP A 265 -19.81 9.70 -2.20
N ASP A 266 -19.08 10.80 -1.98
CA ASP A 266 -19.62 12.08 -1.52
C ASP A 266 -19.69 13.10 -2.66
N ASP A 267 -20.84 13.14 -3.33
CA ASP A 267 -21.13 14.05 -4.45
C ASP A 267 -21.65 15.44 -4.00
N SER A 268 -21.52 15.80 -2.71
CA SER A 268 -22.04 17.07 -2.17
C SER A 268 -21.44 18.32 -2.83
N LEU A 269 -20.22 18.22 -3.35
CA LEU A 269 -19.53 19.26 -4.12
C LEU A 269 -19.49 18.96 -5.63
N GLY A 270 -20.16 17.91 -6.08
CA GLY A 270 -20.07 17.38 -7.44
C GLY A 270 -18.88 16.45 -7.64
N HIS A 271 -18.88 15.74 -8.77
CA HIS A 271 -17.81 14.86 -9.22
C HIS A 271 -17.45 15.09 -10.69
N ARG A 272 -16.31 14.55 -11.10
CA ARG A 272 -15.90 14.49 -12.51
C ARG A 272 -15.39 13.12 -12.85
N ASN A 273 -15.77 12.60 -14.01
CA ASN A 273 -15.20 11.37 -14.52
C ASN A 273 -13.85 11.67 -15.16
N GLU A 274 -12.78 11.15 -14.56
CA GLU A 274 -11.40 11.35 -15.00
C GLU A 274 -10.74 10.01 -15.29
N MET A 275 -9.80 9.99 -16.24
CA MET A 275 -9.04 8.79 -16.56
C MET A 275 -8.02 8.53 -15.46
N VAL A 276 -8.23 7.56 -14.57
CA VAL A 276 -7.26 7.22 -13.52
C VAL A 276 -6.25 6.22 -14.04
N ALA A 277 -4.98 6.43 -13.73
CA ALA A 277 -3.90 5.56 -14.16
C ALA A 277 -2.91 5.25 -13.03
N ALA A 278 -2.48 3.99 -12.98
CA ALA A 278 -1.49 3.53 -12.02
C ALA A 278 -0.50 2.60 -12.71
N LYS A 279 0.78 2.76 -12.37
CA LYS A 279 1.86 1.89 -12.84
C LYS A 279 2.44 1.12 -11.68
N ARG A 280 2.68 -0.17 -11.91
CA ARG A 280 3.32 -1.07 -10.96
C ARG A 280 4.39 -1.86 -11.67
N SER A 281 5.57 -1.92 -11.06
CA SER A 281 6.65 -2.78 -11.52
C SER A 281 7.28 -3.46 -10.33
N GLY A 282 7.80 -4.65 -10.55
CA GLY A 282 8.30 -5.45 -9.44
C GLY A 282 8.78 -6.82 -9.85
N GLU A 283 8.90 -7.67 -8.84
CA GLU A 283 9.33 -9.05 -8.92
C GLU A 283 8.27 -9.96 -8.30
N TRP A 284 8.18 -11.17 -8.83
CA TRP A 284 7.40 -12.26 -8.27
C TRP A 284 8.31 -13.44 -7.96
N THR A 285 7.92 -14.23 -6.97
CA THR A 285 8.54 -15.52 -6.64
C THR A 285 7.45 -16.58 -6.61
N LEU A 286 7.67 -17.69 -7.33
CA LEU A 286 6.77 -18.84 -7.31
C LEU A 286 7.17 -19.83 -6.23
N ASP A 287 6.19 -20.56 -5.72
CA ASP A 287 6.41 -21.71 -4.87
C ASP A 287 6.03 -23.00 -5.60
N PRO A 288 6.99 -23.87 -5.94
CA PRO A 288 6.71 -25.12 -6.63
C PRO A 288 5.94 -26.14 -5.77
N GLN A 289 5.82 -25.95 -4.46
CA GLN A 289 5.02 -26.81 -3.59
C GLN A 289 3.53 -26.51 -3.69
N ILE A 290 3.15 -25.31 -4.15
CA ILE A 290 1.76 -24.87 -4.32
C ILE A 290 1.43 -24.92 -5.81
N GLN A 291 0.73 -25.98 -6.22
CA GLN A 291 0.34 -26.20 -7.62
C GLN A 291 -1.13 -25.83 -7.82
N ILE A 292 -1.38 -24.91 -8.77
CA ILE A 292 -2.71 -24.44 -9.15
C ILE A 292 -2.86 -24.66 -10.65
N LYS A 293 -3.84 -25.46 -11.07
CA LYS A 293 -4.06 -25.81 -12.49
C LYS A 293 -2.78 -26.32 -13.20
N GLY A 294 -1.89 -26.98 -12.46
CA GLY A 294 -0.63 -27.53 -12.99
C GLY A 294 0.53 -26.52 -13.08
N GLU A 295 0.35 -25.30 -12.57
CA GLU A 295 1.36 -24.25 -12.53
C GLU A 295 1.71 -23.89 -11.08
N SER A 296 2.94 -23.43 -10.85
CA SER A 296 3.37 -22.99 -9.51
C SER A 296 2.69 -21.66 -9.14
N ALA A 297 2.20 -21.55 -7.91
CA ALA A 297 1.55 -20.34 -7.38
C ALA A 297 2.55 -19.20 -7.18
N ILE A 298 2.09 -17.94 -7.31
CA ILE A 298 2.83 -16.75 -6.92
C ILE A 298 2.80 -16.65 -5.39
N ARG A 299 3.90 -17.07 -4.76
CA ARG A 299 4.06 -17.03 -3.31
C ARG A 299 4.24 -15.63 -2.77
N TYR A 300 4.97 -14.79 -3.50
CA TYR A 300 5.39 -13.48 -3.05
C TYR A 300 5.62 -12.52 -4.20
N VAL A 301 5.25 -11.26 -3.98
CA VAL A 301 5.51 -10.13 -4.86
C VAL A 301 6.11 -8.98 -4.09
N ARG A 302 7.01 -8.25 -4.74
CA ARG A 302 7.53 -6.97 -4.23
C ARG A 302 7.73 -6.00 -5.37
N GLY A 303 7.59 -4.71 -5.13
CA GLY A 303 7.78 -3.75 -6.19
C GLY A 303 7.53 -2.31 -5.78
N ARG A 304 7.38 -1.48 -6.81
CA ARG A 304 7.14 -0.04 -6.71
C ARG A 304 5.81 0.32 -7.35
N VAL A 305 5.15 1.28 -6.74
CA VAL A 305 3.93 1.90 -7.25
C VAL A 305 4.17 3.40 -7.38
N HIS A 306 3.69 3.99 -8.47
CA HIS A 306 3.57 5.43 -8.57
C HIS A 306 2.28 5.80 -9.33
N THR A 307 1.67 6.88 -8.89
CA THR A 307 0.42 7.41 -9.46
C THR A 307 0.25 8.86 -9.01
N TRP A 308 -0.72 9.55 -9.62
CA TRP A 308 -1.17 10.84 -9.13
C TRP A 308 -2.50 10.64 -8.41
N GLY A 309 -2.91 11.64 -7.66
CA GLY A 309 -4.18 11.66 -6.93
C GLY A 309 -4.73 13.06 -6.80
N TYR A 310 -5.94 13.12 -6.25
CA TYR A 310 -6.58 14.34 -5.80
C TYR A 310 -6.80 14.28 -4.31
N VAL A 311 -6.44 15.37 -3.65
CA VAL A 311 -6.66 15.62 -2.22
C VAL A 311 -7.35 16.97 -2.09
N ASN A 312 -8.49 17.01 -1.42
CA ASN A 312 -9.10 18.29 -1.06
C ASN A 312 -8.36 18.86 0.17
N PHE A 313 -7.50 19.85 -0.05
CA PHE A 313 -6.68 20.41 1.04
C PHE A 313 -7.52 21.16 2.08
N ASP A 314 -8.63 21.78 1.69
CA ASP A 314 -9.49 22.54 2.60
C ASP A 314 -10.10 21.64 3.69
N THR A 315 -10.26 20.34 3.43
CA THR A 315 -10.76 19.36 4.40
C THR A 315 -9.67 18.73 5.27
N MET A 316 -8.40 18.88 4.88
CA MET A 316 -7.24 18.35 5.62
C MET A 316 -6.57 19.42 6.51
N ALA A 317 -6.73 20.70 6.18
CA ALA A 317 -6.05 21.77 6.88
C ALA A 317 -6.53 21.91 8.34
N GLY A 318 -5.65 21.58 9.28
CA GLY A 318 -5.93 21.66 10.73
C GLY A 318 -6.59 20.41 11.31
N SER A 319 -6.84 19.39 10.50
CA SER A 319 -7.40 18.11 10.92
C SER A 319 -6.35 17.22 11.60
N SER A 320 -6.77 16.36 12.52
CA SER A 320 -5.91 15.32 13.08
C SER A 320 -5.57 14.26 12.03
N LEU A 321 -4.57 13.41 12.31
CA LEU A 321 -4.23 12.32 11.40
C LEU A 321 -5.41 11.36 11.23
N GLU A 322 -6.15 11.04 12.29
CA GLU A 322 -7.33 10.18 12.23
C GLU A 322 -8.45 10.81 11.39
N GLU A 323 -8.62 12.12 11.46
CA GLU A 323 -9.56 12.89 10.62
C GLU A 323 -9.11 12.95 9.15
N VAL A 324 -7.85 12.66 8.85
CA VAL A 324 -7.31 12.56 7.48
C VAL A 324 -7.31 11.11 6.98
N LEU A 325 -7.15 10.11 7.85
CA LEU A 325 -7.07 8.69 7.49
C LEU A 325 -8.39 7.95 7.71
N PHE A 326 -9.52 8.55 7.35
CA PHE A 326 -10.81 7.85 7.35
C PHE A 326 -11.09 7.18 5.99
N PRO A 327 -12.03 6.21 5.95
CA PRO A 327 -12.44 5.55 4.72
C PRO A 327 -12.77 6.50 3.57
N GLY A 328 -12.07 6.36 2.45
CA GLY A 328 -12.37 7.06 1.21
C GLY A 328 -11.84 8.49 1.14
N ASN A 329 -11.01 8.94 2.08
CA ASN A 329 -10.45 10.30 2.09
C ASN A 329 -9.26 10.51 1.13
N SER A 330 -9.25 9.85 -0.01
CA SER A 330 -8.30 10.12 -1.10
C SER A 330 -8.70 9.40 -2.37
N ILE A 331 -8.53 10.06 -3.51
CA ILE A 331 -8.93 9.54 -4.81
C ILE A 331 -7.71 9.47 -5.73
N LEU A 332 -7.52 8.32 -6.38
CA LEU A 332 -6.46 8.15 -7.39
C LEU A 332 -6.76 8.98 -8.65
N GLY A 333 -5.72 9.43 -9.34
CA GLY A 333 -5.74 10.29 -10.53
C GLY A 333 -4.91 9.72 -11.71
N THR A 334 -4.58 10.53 -12.72
CA THR A 334 -3.90 10.09 -13.97
C THR A 334 -2.39 10.35 -14.00
N LEU A 335 -1.65 9.52 -14.75
CA LEU A 335 -0.21 9.62 -15.01
C LEU A 335 0.18 10.52 -16.20
N ASP A 336 -0.69 10.67 -17.20
CA ASP A 336 -0.32 11.25 -18.51
C ASP A 336 -0.95 12.64 -18.75
N THR A 337 -1.83 13.05 -17.86
CA THR A 337 -2.37 14.39 -17.75
C THR A 337 -2.57 14.64 -16.26
N PRO A 338 -1.99 15.70 -15.64
CA PRO A 338 -2.62 16.19 -14.42
C PRO A 338 -4.09 16.42 -14.81
N THR A 339 -5.05 15.93 -14.03
CA THR A 339 -6.52 15.96 -14.25
C THR A 339 -7.08 17.39 -14.35
N GLY A 340 -6.47 18.22 -15.19
CA GLY A 340 -6.46 19.66 -15.06
C GLY A 340 -5.99 20.10 -13.66
N PRO A 341 -6.62 21.13 -13.07
CA PRO A 341 -6.25 21.68 -11.76
C PRO A 341 -6.48 20.75 -10.57
N LEU A 342 -6.98 19.52 -10.78
CA LEU A 342 -7.35 18.58 -9.71
C LEU A 342 -6.25 17.56 -9.36
N ALA A 343 -5.22 17.35 -10.18
CA ALA A 343 -4.12 16.45 -9.81
C ALA A 343 -3.12 17.23 -8.96
N ASN A 344 -3.36 17.26 -7.65
CA ASN A 344 -2.51 17.97 -6.70
C ASN A 344 -1.73 17.03 -5.77
N ALA A 345 -1.90 15.70 -5.88
CA ALA A 345 -1.14 14.74 -5.10
C ALA A 345 -0.27 13.84 -6.00
N PHE A 346 1.00 13.68 -5.64
CA PHE A 346 1.91 12.70 -6.21
C PHE A 346 2.14 11.59 -5.19
N ILE A 347 1.86 10.34 -5.59
CA ILE A 347 1.92 9.17 -4.71
C ILE A 347 2.99 8.23 -5.23
N VAL A 348 3.97 7.93 -4.39
CA VAL A 348 5.06 7.00 -4.72
C VAL A 348 5.31 6.10 -3.52
N GLY A 349 5.59 4.83 -3.80
CA GLY A 349 5.78 3.87 -2.72
C GLY A 349 6.27 2.52 -3.18
N THR A 350 6.30 1.62 -2.22
CA THR A 350 6.65 0.21 -2.42
C THR A 350 5.53 -0.66 -1.94
N PHE A 351 5.36 -1.82 -2.55
CA PHE A 351 4.47 -2.85 -2.06
C PHE A 351 5.20 -4.15 -1.85
N LYS A 352 4.71 -4.94 -0.91
CA LYS A 352 5.06 -6.34 -0.69
C LYS A 352 3.77 -7.12 -0.47
N GLY A 353 3.71 -8.35 -0.97
CA GLY A 353 2.52 -9.18 -0.80
C GLY A 353 2.85 -10.64 -0.89
N LYS A 354 2.19 -11.46 -0.08
CA LYS A 354 2.34 -12.92 -0.08
C LYS A 354 0.99 -13.59 0.13
N LEU A 355 0.91 -14.88 -0.19
CA LEU A 355 -0.20 -15.71 0.28
C LEU A 355 -0.09 -15.88 1.80
N VAL A 356 -1.22 -15.79 2.50
CA VAL A 356 -1.28 -15.76 3.98
C VAL A 356 -2.29 -16.77 4.49
N ASP A 357 -2.24 -17.02 5.79
CA ASP A 357 -3.20 -17.82 6.55
C ASP A 357 -4.20 -16.86 7.21
N TRP A 358 -5.35 -16.69 6.57
CA TRP A 358 -6.39 -15.73 6.93
C TRP A 358 -7.24 -16.18 8.11
N ASP A 359 -7.46 -17.48 8.25
CA ASP A 359 -8.34 -18.05 9.29
C ASP A 359 -7.57 -18.60 10.50
N GLY A 360 -6.24 -18.64 10.43
CA GLY A 360 -5.36 -19.09 11.49
C GLY A 360 -5.35 -20.61 11.67
N ASP A 361 -5.75 -21.38 10.65
CA ASP A 361 -5.79 -22.85 10.71
C ASP A 361 -4.41 -23.52 10.49
N GLY A 362 -3.37 -22.71 10.27
CA GLY A 362 -2.00 -23.15 10.00
C GLY A 362 -1.74 -23.46 8.53
N LYS A 363 -2.69 -23.16 7.62
CA LYS A 363 -2.54 -23.36 6.18
C LYS A 363 -2.60 -22.05 5.42
N ILE A 364 -1.89 -22.03 4.32
CA ILE A 364 -1.91 -20.91 3.39
C ILE A 364 -3.24 -20.94 2.64
N ASN A 365 -4.02 -19.87 2.72
CA ASN A 365 -5.19 -19.73 1.87
C ASN A 365 -4.78 -19.08 0.54
N VAL A 366 -4.93 -19.83 -0.55
CA VAL A 366 -4.51 -19.38 -1.87
C VAL A 366 -5.48 -18.34 -2.42
N ASN A 367 -6.79 -18.57 -2.29
CA ASN A 367 -7.84 -17.73 -2.88
C ASN A 367 -9.13 -17.65 -2.03
N SER A 368 -9.01 -17.63 -0.71
CA SER A 368 -10.18 -17.65 0.19
C SER A 368 -10.85 -16.30 0.43
N LEU A 369 -10.22 -15.19 0.01
CA LEU A 369 -10.79 -13.86 0.21
C LEU A 369 -11.91 -13.60 -0.79
N ASP A 370 -12.94 -12.91 -0.31
CA ASP A 370 -14.02 -12.42 -1.17
C ASP A 370 -13.49 -11.29 -2.06
N ILE A 371 -13.58 -11.50 -3.37
CA ILE A 371 -13.19 -10.54 -4.39
C ILE A 371 -14.40 -10.23 -5.25
N TYR A 372 -14.91 -9.01 -5.12
CA TYR A 372 -16.12 -8.55 -5.81
C TYR A 372 -15.81 -8.07 -7.24
N SER A 373 -15.26 -8.97 -8.05
CA SER A 373 -14.79 -8.66 -9.40
C SER A 373 -14.91 -9.83 -10.35
N THR A 374 -15.33 -9.57 -11.58
CA THR A 374 -15.13 -10.49 -12.70
C THR A 374 -13.66 -10.53 -13.14
N LEU A 375 -13.32 -11.50 -14.00
CA LEU A 375 -12.00 -11.61 -14.64
C LEU A 375 -11.64 -10.43 -15.55
N ASP A 376 -12.63 -9.62 -15.94
CA ASP A 376 -12.44 -8.41 -16.75
C ASP A 376 -12.46 -7.13 -15.92
N GLY A 377 -12.57 -7.26 -14.59
CA GLY A 377 -12.48 -6.16 -13.63
C GLY A 377 -13.80 -5.43 -13.40
N ASP A 378 -14.91 -5.95 -13.90
CA ASP A 378 -16.23 -5.41 -13.60
C ASP A 378 -16.65 -5.81 -12.18
N VAL A 379 -17.48 -5.01 -11.52
CA VAL A 379 -18.05 -5.34 -10.21
C VAL A 379 -18.96 -6.55 -10.33
N ASP A 380 -18.77 -7.49 -9.41
CA ASP A 380 -19.50 -8.75 -9.27
C ASP A 380 -19.79 -8.91 -7.77
N SER A 381 -20.95 -8.43 -7.33
CA SER A 381 -21.24 -8.27 -5.91
C SER A 381 -21.63 -9.58 -5.22
N ASP A 382 -22.12 -10.57 -5.97
CA ASP A 382 -22.50 -11.89 -5.46
C ASP A 382 -21.48 -12.99 -5.78
N GLN A 383 -20.38 -12.64 -6.47
CA GLN A 383 -19.25 -13.49 -6.80
C GLN A 383 -19.64 -14.68 -7.70
N ASP A 384 -20.63 -14.49 -8.58
CA ASP A 384 -21.08 -15.53 -9.52
C ASP A 384 -20.28 -15.57 -10.83
N GLY A 385 -19.31 -14.65 -10.99
CA GLY A 385 -18.48 -14.50 -12.17
C GLY A 385 -19.11 -13.63 -13.27
N VAL A 386 -20.31 -13.10 -13.05
CA VAL A 386 -21.06 -12.23 -13.96
C VAL A 386 -21.04 -10.80 -13.42
N ALA A 387 -20.84 -9.83 -14.31
CA ALA A 387 -20.84 -8.43 -13.91
C ALA A 387 -22.25 -8.00 -13.49
N ASP A 388 -22.36 -7.31 -12.35
CA ASP A 388 -23.60 -6.62 -11.94
C ASP A 388 -24.05 -5.66 -13.05
N ILE A 389 -23.10 -4.86 -13.54
CA ILE A 389 -23.26 -3.93 -14.66
C ILE A 389 -22.00 -4.01 -15.54
N PRO A 390 -22.11 -4.45 -16.80
CA PRO A 390 -20.97 -4.57 -17.70
C PRO A 390 -20.19 -3.25 -17.88
N GLY A 391 -18.87 -3.32 -17.74
CA GLY A 391 -17.96 -2.17 -17.88
C GLY A 391 -17.86 -1.27 -16.65
N VAL A 392 -18.59 -1.55 -15.57
CA VAL A 392 -18.51 -0.78 -14.32
C VAL A 392 -17.54 -1.48 -13.38
N GLN A 393 -16.44 -0.81 -13.05
CA GLN A 393 -15.32 -1.39 -12.28
C GLN A 393 -15.26 -0.88 -10.83
N PHE A 394 -16.31 -0.24 -10.36
CA PHE A 394 -16.39 0.36 -9.02
C PHE A 394 -17.88 0.43 -8.62
N CYS A 395 -18.21 0.22 -7.35
CA CYS A 395 -19.62 0.03 -6.96
C CYS A 395 -20.44 1.34 -7.08
N PRO A 396 -21.54 1.37 -7.86
CA PRO A 396 -22.35 2.58 -8.05
C PRO A 396 -23.39 2.74 -6.94
N ARG A 397 -23.05 3.47 -5.86
CA ARG A 397 -24.05 3.85 -4.85
C ARG A 397 -24.58 5.26 -5.01
N THR A 398 -23.79 6.16 -5.54
CA THR A 398 -24.30 7.40 -6.15
C THR A 398 -24.82 7.07 -7.56
N ASN A 399 -26.05 7.50 -7.88
CA ASN A 399 -26.69 7.27 -9.19
C ASN A 399 -25.88 7.92 -10.33
N TRP A 400 -24.83 7.25 -10.84
CA TRP A 400 -23.93 7.77 -11.86
C TRP A 400 -24.43 7.61 -13.31
N MET A 401 -25.56 6.92 -13.51
CA MET A 401 -26.12 6.64 -14.84
C MET A 401 -27.19 7.63 -15.31
N ASN A 402 -27.33 8.79 -14.65
CA ASN A 402 -28.24 9.86 -15.08
C ASN A 402 -27.50 11.09 -15.60
#